data_AF-A0A172TEV3-F1
#
_entry.id   AF-A0A172TEV3-F1
#
_cell.length_a   1.000
_cell.length_b   1.000
_cell.length_c   1.000
_cell.angle_alpha   90.00
_cell.angle_beta   90.00
_cell.angle_gamma   90.00
#
_symmetry.space_group_name_H-M   'P 1'
#
loop_
_entity.id
_entity.type
_entity.pdbx_description
1 polymer ?
#
loop_
_entity_poly.entity_id
_entity_poly.type
_entity_poly.pdbx_seq_one_letter_code
_entity_poly.pdbx_strand_id
1 'polypeptide(L)'
;MEISHWHLGYYKDGNDIEAVGFFEEDSWVVYYDDSNDSGLFKKSQPRHELFGVVIFNVRDYEEAEIKFYDWVENYLLPYRKKR
;
A
#
# COMPACT_ATOMS: atom_id res chain seq x y z
N MET A 1 -11.59 -21.54 -4.11
CA MET A 1 -11.95 -20.13 -3.86
C MET A 1 -10.95 -19.30 -4.63
N GLU A 2 -11.39 -18.59 -5.67
CA GLU A 2 -10.53 -17.58 -6.28
C GLU A 2 -10.39 -16.44 -5.27
N ILE A 3 -9.17 -16.20 -4.80
CA ILE A 3 -8.87 -15.05 -3.96
C ILE A 3 -8.83 -13.85 -4.91
N SER A 4 -9.89 -13.04 -4.90
CA SER A 4 -9.89 -11.78 -5.63
C SER A 4 -8.93 -10.82 -4.93
N HIS A 5 -7.97 -10.29 -5.69
CA HIS A 5 -7.02 -9.29 -5.22
C HIS A 5 -6.84 -8.23 -6.29
N TRP A 6 -6.46 -7.04 -5.87
CA TRP A 6 -6.16 -5.91 -6.75
C TRP A 6 -4.71 -5.52 -6.64
N HIS A 7 -4.18 -5.02 -7.75
CA HIS A 7 -2.91 -4.32 -7.77
C HIS A 7 -3.20 -2.84 -7.96
N LEU A 8 -2.61 -2.01 -7.11
CA LEU A 8 -2.63 -0.56 -7.21
C LEU A 8 -1.25 -0.12 -7.65
N GLY A 9 -1.19 0.73 -8.67
CA GLY A 9 0.05 1.19 -9.27
C GLY A 9 0.16 2.71 -9.31
N TYR A 10 1.29 3.23 -8.87
CA TYR A 10 1.69 4.63 -9.03
C TYR A 10 2.90 4.70 -9.98
N TYR A 11 2.64 5.16 -11.20
CA TYR A 11 3.64 5.19 -12.29
C TYR A 11 3.86 6.63 -12.80
N LYS A 12 4.48 7.48 -11.97
CA LYS A 12 4.75 8.89 -12.31
C LYS A 12 6.18 9.29 -11.96
N ASP A 13 6.75 10.20 -12.75
CA ASP A 13 8.07 10.80 -12.52
C ASP A 13 9.20 9.77 -12.32
N GLY A 14 9.14 8.66 -13.06
CA GLY A 14 10.11 7.57 -12.97
C GLY A 14 9.97 6.68 -11.73
N ASN A 15 8.91 6.87 -10.93
CA ASN A 15 8.57 5.98 -9.83
C ASN A 15 7.71 4.83 -10.35
N ASP A 16 8.01 3.64 -9.83
CA ASP A 16 7.25 2.41 -9.99
C ASP A 16 6.98 1.89 -8.57
N ILE A 17 5.73 2.08 -8.11
CA ILE A 17 5.32 1.80 -6.73
C ILE A 17 3.99 1.07 -6.79
N GLU A 18 3.97 -0.12 -6.19
CA GLU A 18 2.80 -0.98 -6.20
C GLU A 18 2.34 -1.32 -4.78
N ALA A 19 1.04 -1.60 -4.66
CA ALA A 19 0.40 -2.14 -3.46
C ALA A 19 -0.64 -3.17 -3.85
N VAL A 20 -0.97 -4.07 -2.93
CA VAL A 20 -1.93 -5.16 -3.18
C VAL A 20 -3.13 -5.02 -2.24
N GLY A 21 -4.34 -5.07 -2.80
CA GLY A 21 -5.59 -5.10 -2.04
C GLY A 21 -6.16 -6.51 -1.94
N PHE A 22 -6.54 -6.96 -0.74
CA PHE A 22 -7.24 -8.22 -0.50
C PHE A 22 -8.55 -7.99 0.23
N PHE A 23 -9.58 -8.78 -0.10
CA PHE A 23 -10.85 -8.74 0.63
C PHE A 23 -10.79 -9.64 1.87
N GLU A 24 -10.90 -9.01 3.04
CA GLU A 24 -10.79 -9.64 4.35
C GLU A 24 -11.88 -9.09 5.28
N GLU A 25 -12.61 -9.98 5.95
CA GLU A 25 -13.61 -9.62 6.98
C GLU A 25 -14.54 -8.45 6.57
N ASP A 26 -15.14 -8.56 5.38
CA ASP A 26 -16.06 -7.57 4.80
C ASP A 26 -15.44 -6.21 4.39
N SER A 27 -14.10 -6.13 4.27
CA SER A 27 -13.40 -4.93 3.81
C SER A 27 -12.24 -5.24 2.88
N TRP A 28 -11.82 -4.27 2.06
CA TRP A 28 -10.57 -4.39 1.30
C TRP A 28 -9.42 -3.82 2.13
N VAL A 29 -8.41 -4.64 2.39
CA VAL A 29 -7.19 -4.27 3.11
C VAL A 29 -6.07 -4.09 2.10
N VAL A 30 -5.40 -2.94 2.13
CA VAL A 30 -4.31 -2.61 1.20
C VAL A 30 -2.96 -2.75 1.89
N TYR A 31 -2.08 -3.50 1.24
CA TYR A 31 -0.75 -3.86 1.71
C TYR A 31 0.34 -3.26 0.84
N TYR A 32 1.44 -2.88 1.48
CA TYR A 32 2.62 -2.33 0.82
C TYR A 32 3.88 -3.10 1.24
N ASP A 33 4.69 -3.51 0.27
CA ASP A 33 6.00 -4.09 0.55
C ASP A 33 6.99 -2.98 0.95
N ASP A 34 7.25 -2.87 2.26
CA ASP A 34 8.16 -1.89 2.83
C ASP A 34 9.62 -2.41 2.95
N SER A 35 9.98 -3.51 2.28
CA SER A 35 11.33 -4.10 2.32
C SER A 35 12.44 -3.13 1.93
N ASN A 36 12.15 -2.19 1.02
CA ASN A 36 13.09 -1.15 0.59
C ASN A 36 12.96 0.16 1.38
N ASP A 37 11.98 0.28 2.28
CA ASP A 37 11.61 1.51 2.98
C ASP A 37 11.72 1.37 4.51
N SER A 38 12.78 0.71 4.96
CA SER A 38 13.09 0.43 6.37
C SER A 38 13.00 1.66 7.28
N GLY A 39 12.02 1.66 8.19
CA GLY A 39 11.81 2.72 9.16
C GLY A 39 10.71 3.72 8.77
N LEU A 40 10.08 3.55 7.61
CA LEU A 40 8.84 4.27 7.26
C LEU A 40 7.71 3.95 8.24
N PHE A 41 7.61 2.68 8.65
CA PHE A 41 6.57 2.20 9.56
C PHE A 41 7.13 1.83 10.93
N LYS A 42 6.26 1.94 11.96
CA LYS A 42 6.55 1.43 13.30
C LYS A 42 6.57 -0.11 13.26
N LYS A 43 7.42 -0.73 14.07
CA LYS A 43 7.47 -2.21 14.20
C LYS A 43 6.14 -2.86 14.63
N SER A 44 5.26 -2.09 15.27
CA SER A 44 3.95 -2.54 15.73
C SER A 44 2.84 -2.39 14.69
N GLN A 45 3.13 -1.80 13.52
CA GLN A 45 2.13 -1.66 12.45
C GLN A 45 1.68 -3.06 11.99
N PRO A 46 0.39 -3.31 11.74
CA PRO A 46 -0.09 -4.60 11.22
C PRO A 46 0.58 -4.95 9.89
N ARG A 47 0.96 -6.22 9.71
CA ARG A 47 1.65 -6.71 8.52
C ARG A 47 1.15 -8.09 8.12
N HIS A 48 1.10 -8.35 6.82
CA HIS A 48 0.97 -9.66 6.24
C HIS A 48 2.37 -10.19 5.87
N GLU A 49 2.62 -11.48 6.08
CA GLU A 49 3.94 -12.09 5.89
C GLU A 49 4.47 -11.95 4.46
N LEU A 50 3.57 -11.97 3.46
CA LEU A 50 3.93 -11.92 2.04
C LEU A 50 3.77 -10.55 1.39
N PHE A 51 2.89 -9.69 1.92
CA PHE A 51 2.49 -8.44 1.25
C PHE A 51 2.98 -7.19 1.98
N GLY A 52 3.63 -7.38 3.13
CA GLY A 52 4.19 -6.30 3.91
C GLY A 52 3.14 -5.63 4.80
N VAL A 53 3.21 -4.32 4.92
CA VAL A 53 2.50 -3.55 5.93
C VAL A 53 1.12 -3.10 5.47
N VAL A 54 0.15 -3.11 6.38
CA VAL A 54 -1.18 -2.54 6.11
C VAL A 54 -1.08 -1.01 6.08
N ILE A 55 -1.43 -0.41 4.94
CA ILE A 55 -1.45 1.04 4.78
C ILE A 55 -2.84 1.65 5.03
N PHE A 56 -3.93 1.00 4.58
CA PHE A 56 -5.30 1.43 4.87
C PHE A 56 -6.34 0.37 4.46
N ASN A 57 -7.57 0.55 4.95
CA ASN A 57 -8.75 -0.20 4.53
C ASN A 57 -9.67 0.67 3.65
N VAL A 58 -10.35 0.04 2.69
CA VAL A 58 -11.21 0.68 1.69
C VAL A 58 -12.43 -0.16 1.36
N ARG A 59 -13.43 0.47 0.76
CA ARG A 59 -14.69 -0.18 0.37
C ARG A 59 -14.61 -0.80 -1.03
N ASP A 60 -13.88 -0.16 -1.92
CA ASP A 60 -13.78 -0.54 -3.33
C ASP A 60 -12.44 -0.09 -3.94
N TYR A 61 -12.23 -0.43 -5.21
CA TYR A 61 -11.00 -0.13 -5.94
C TYR A 61 -10.81 1.37 -6.18
N GLU A 62 -11.89 2.12 -6.42
CA GLU A 62 -11.82 3.57 -6.70
C GLU A 62 -11.32 4.32 -5.46
N GLU A 63 -11.86 3.99 -4.27
CA GLU A 63 -11.36 4.52 -3.00
C GLU A 63 -9.90 4.11 -2.76
N ALA A 64 -9.53 2.89 -3.13
CA ALA A 64 -8.17 2.37 -3.01
C ALA A 64 -7.16 3.17 -3.85
N GLU A 65 -7.48 3.42 -5.12
CA GLU A 65 -6.61 4.15 -6.03
C GLU A 65 -6.40 5.59 -5.55
N ILE A 66 -7.47 6.30 -5.18
CA ILE A 66 -7.37 7.68 -4.70
C ILE A 66 -6.49 7.77 -3.44
N LYS A 67 -6.74 6.91 -2.44
CA LYS A 67 -5.95 6.89 -1.20
C LYS A 67 -4.51 6.45 -1.44
N PHE A 68 -4.28 5.54 -2.38
CA PHE A 68 -2.93 5.08 -2.70
C PHE A 68 -2.09 6.20 -3.32
N TYR A 69 -2.64 6.92 -4.29
CA TYR A 69 -1.96 8.08 -4.88
C TYR A 69 -1.65 9.15 -3.83
N ASP A 70 -2.62 9.49 -2.99
CA ASP A 70 -2.43 10.44 -1.90
C ASP A 70 -1.33 9.99 -0.91
N TRP A 71 -1.35 8.71 -0.52
CA TRP A 71 -0.36 8.14 0.37
C TRP A 71 1.04 8.16 -0.24
N VAL A 72 1.18 7.79 -1.51
CA VAL A 72 2.47 7.79 -2.22
C VAL A 72 3.05 9.21 -2.27
N GLU A 73 2.25 10.19 -2.69
CA GLU A 73 2.70 11.57 -2.90
C GLU A 73 3.01 12.29 -1.60
N ASN A 74 2.23 12.05 -0.54
CA ASN A 74 2.35 12.79 0.72
C ASN A 74 3.19 12.09 1.79
N TYR A 75 3.43 10.79 1.68
CA TYR A 75 4.16 10.02 2.70
C TYR A 75 5.37 9.30 2.13
N LEU A 76 5.19 8.41 1.15
CA LEU A 76 6.26 7.54 0.66
C LEU A 76 7.36 8.32 -0.08
N LEU A 77 6.99 9.12 -1.08
CA LEU A 77 7.97 9.89 -1.85
C LEU A 77 8.72 10.92 -0.97
N PRO A 78 8.04 11.68 -0.09
CA PRO A 78 8.74 12.56 0.85
C PRO A 78 9.67 11.82 1.81
N TYR A 79 9.32 10.61 2.24
CA TYR A 79 10.19 9.77 3.06
C TYR A 79 11.44 9.33 2.28
N ARG A 80 11.27 8.81 1.07
CA ARG A 80 12.37 8.36 0.20
C ARG A 80 13.35 9.49 -0.13
N LYS A 81 12.86 10.73 -0.31
CA LYS A 81 13.72 11.91 -0.56
C LYS A 81 14.57 12.35 0.63
N LYS A 82 14.25 11.91 1.86
CA LYS A 82 15.01 12.26 3.08
C LYS A 82 16.08 11.23 3.45
N ARG A 83 16.11 10.07 2.79
CA ARG A 83 17.19 9.08 2.91
C ARG A 83 18.35 9.43 2.01
#